data_AF-A0A0V7ZG09-F1
#
_entry.id   AF-A0A0V7ZG09-F1
#
_cell.length_a   1.000
_cell.length_b   1.000
_cell.length_c   1.000
_cell.angle_alpha   90.00
_cell.angle_beta   90.00
_cell.angle_gamma   90.00
#
_symmetry.space_group_name_H-M   'P 1'
#
loop_
_entity.id
_entity.type
_entity.pdbx_description
1 polymer ?
#
loop_
_entity_poly.entity_id
_entity_poly.type
_entity_poly.pdbx_seq_one_letter_code
_entity_poly.pdbx_strand_id
1 'polypeptide(L)'
;MRAGNWGKSSSSGRRRAKAPWYLTTLYWCLYGALGWAAYLNISPYEKMVRYLTGQVQYFDLWEFLSNIWVIGPIFAAISQVFTFGVGAVLWACFQIPEVLPLILLGHGLFLKAFIQQADSAQKYQVKDGDDFALKIAKRAANRLPTEVLSNLLLIMAFAYLLDLFLCCIINPPVLNGTIFDLVTVIATGQYSRLDWDAIGLNLIILFAVETIILGIIFVGKLMYFMRQSSN
;
A
#
# COMPACT_ATOMS: atom_id res chain seq x y z
N MET A 1 -65.80 5.60 -5.91
CA MET A 1 -64.36 5.93 -6.00
C MET A 1 -63.88 6.32 -4.61
N ARG A 2 -63.17 5.43 -3.91
CA ARG A 2 -62.60 5.69 -2.58
C ARG A 2 -61.18 6.23 -2.76
N ALA A 3 -60.96 7.48 -2.36
CA ALA A 3 -59.63 8.06 -2.28
C ALA A 3 -58.81 7.28 -1.24
N GLY A 4 -57.76 6.61 -1.70
CA GLY A 4 -56.79 5.94 -0.84
C GLY A 4 -56.03 7.01 -0.04
N ASN A 5 -56.16 6.95 1.28
CA ASN A 5 -55.41 7.77 2.21
C ASN A 5 -53.96 7.27 2.21
N TRP A 6 -53.08 7.96 1.49
CA TRP A 6 -51.64 7.69 1.48
C TRP A 6 -51.10 8.01 2.88
N GLY A 7 -50.91 6.96 3.68
CA GLY A 7 -50.31 7.07 5.00
C GLY A 7 -48.98 7.80 4.92
N LYS A 8 -48.92 8.96 5.56
CA LYS A 8 -47.65 9.64 5.88
C LYS A 8 -46.84 8.67 6.74
N SER A 9 -45.88 7.98 6.12
CA SER A 9 -44.81 7.28 6.83
C SER A 9 -44.09 8.31 7.68
N SER A 10 -44.38 8.33 8.98
CA SER A 10 -43.64 9.09 9.97
C SER A 10 -42.22 8.54 10.00
N SER A 11 -41.30 9.24 9.34
CA SER A 11 -39.87 9.07 9.49
C SER A 11 -39.49 9.51 10.91
N SER A 12 -39.82 8.68 11.89
CA SER A 12 -39.28 8.81 13.24
C SER A 12 -37.76 8.79 13.10
N GLY A 13 -37.14 9.93 13.36
CA GLY A 13 -35.69 10.09 13.31
C GLY A 13 -35.06 9.22 14.38
N ARG A 14 -34.80 7.94 14.06
CA ARG A 14 -33.95 7.08 14.86
C ARG A 14 -32.61 7.76 14.97
N ARG A 15 -32.32 8.37 16.13
CA ARG A 15 -30.99 8.83 16.49
C ARG A 15 -30.07 7.62 16.37
N ARG A 16 -29.28 7.56 15.29
CA ARG A 16 -28.27 6.50 15.13
C ARG A 16 -27.43 6.47 16.40
N ALA A 17 -27.45 5.33 17.09
CA ALA A 17 -26.60 5.14 18.25
C ALA A 17 -25.16 5.50 17.89
N LYS A 18 -24.50 6.30 18.74
CA LYS A 18 -23.10 6.67 18.55
C LYS A 18 -22.23 5.48 18.95
N ALA A 19 -21.14 5.25 18.21
CA ALA A 19 -20.12 4.29 18.66
C ALA A 19 -19.53 4.78 19.99
N PRO A 20 -19.08 3.87 20.87
CA PRO A 20 -18.42 4.28 22.10
C PRO A 20 -17.15 5.08 21.80
N TRP A 21 -16.84 6.03 22.70
CA TRP A 21 -15.76 6.99 22.51
C TRP A 21 -14.39 6.30 22.38
N TYR A 22 -14.13 5.25 23.17
CA TYR A 22 -12.84 4.54 23.16
C TYR A 22 -12.54 3.86 21.81
N LEU A 23 -13.55 3.32 21.12
CA LEU A 23 -13.37 2.76 19.77
C LEU A 23 -13.10 3.87 18.75
N THR A 24 -13.76 5.02 18.90
CA THR A 24 -13.53 6.17 18.03
C THR A 24 -12.11 6.71 18.21
N THR A 25 -11.64 6.81 19.45
CA THR A 25 -10.24 7.19 19.76
C THR A 25 -9.26 6.18 19.19
N LEU A 26 -9.46 4.88 19.43
CA LEU A 26 -8.59 3.83 18.91
C LEU A 26 -8.53 3.86 17.37
N TYR A 27 -9.67 4.07 16.70
CA TYR A 27 -9.74 4.21 15.26
C TYR A 27 -8.84 5.34 14.74
N TRP A 28 -8.93 6.53 15.34
CA TRP A 28 -8.06 7.65 14.97
C TRP A 28 -6.59 7.44 15.33
N CYS A 29 -6.30 6.79 16.47
CA CYS A 29 -4.93 6.40 16.82
C CYS A 29 -4.33 5.47 15.77
N LEU A 30 -5.10 4.52 15.22
CA LEU A 30 -4.64 3.64 14.15
C LEU A 30 -4.37 4.39 12.85
N TYR A 31 -5.14 5.42 12.50
CA TYR A 31 -4.81 6.29 11.35
C TYR A 31 -3.51 7.07 11.56
N GLY A 32 -3.30 7.58 12.78
CA GLY A 32 -2.04 8.23 13.15
C GLY A 32 -0.86 7.26 13.04
N ALA A 33 -1.01 6.04 13.58
CA ALA A 33 -0.02 4.98 13.47
C ALA A 33 0.24 4.58 12.01
N LEU A 34 -0.79 4.55 11.16
CA LEU A 34 -0.65 4.25 9.74
C LEU A 34 0.21 5.29 9.02
N GLY A 35 -0.03 6.58 9.29
CA GLY A 35 0.78 7.66 8.71
C GLY A 35 2.24 7.59 9.18
N TRP A 36 2.46 7.28 10.45
CA TRP A 36 3.81 7.10 11.01
C TRP A 36 4.52 5.87 10.44
N ALA A 37 3.85 4.72 10.36
CA ALA A 37 4.40 3.49 9.78
C ALA A 37 4.72 3.68 8.29
N ALA A 38 3.84 4.34 7.53
CA ALA A 38 4.10 4.68 6.13
C ALA A 38 5.37 5.55 6.01
N TYR A 39 5.53 6.57 6.85
CA TYR A 39 6.74 7.39 6.86
C TYR A 39 8.02 6.57 7.11
N LEU A 40 8.00 5.65 8.08
CA LEU A 40 9.14 4.78 8.36
C LEU A 40 9.42 3.80 7.20
N ASN A 41 8.37 3.23 6.61
CA ASN A 41 8.47 2.28 5.51
C ASN A 41 8.95 2.90 4.21
N ILE A 42 8.85 4.22 4.03
CA ILE A 42 9.42 4.93 2.88
C ILE A 42 10.96 5.02 2.99
N SER A 43 11.52 4.98 4.21
CA SER A 43 12.95 5.22 4.44
C SER A 43 13.90 4.29 3.66
N PRO A 44 13.68 2.95 3.59
CA PRO A 44 14.52 2.07 2.77
C PRO A 44 14.51 2.44 1.28
N TYR A 45 13.35 2.85 0.76
CA TYR A 45 13.20 3.26 -0.63
C TYR A 45 13.87 4.60 -0.90
N GLU A 46 13.80 5.54 0.04
CA GLU A 46 14.56 6.78 -0.02
C GLU A 46 16.08 6.49 -0.06
N LYS A 47 16.59 5.60 0.80
CA LYS A 47 17.99 5.18 0.80
C LYS A 47 18.40 4.54 -0.54
N MET A 48 17.53 3.72 -1.11
CA MET A 48 17.74 3.12 -2.42
C MET A 48 17.82 4.18 -3.52
N VAL A 49 16.90 5.15 -3.53
CA VAL A 49 16.93 6.27 -4.48
C VAL A 49 18.24 7.03 -4.33
N ARG A 50 18.67 7.37 -3.11
CA ARG A 50 19.96 8.05 -2.87
C ARG A 50 21.14 7.24 -3.40
N TYR A 51 21.14 5.93 -3.17
CA TYR A 51 22.20 5.05 -3.65
C TYR A 51 22.26 5.05 -5.18
N LEU A 52 21.11 4.92 -5.84
CA LEU A 52 21.02 4.94 -7.31
C LEU A 52 21.35 6.31 -7.90
N THR A 53 20.87 7.40 -7.30
CA THR A 53 21.13 8.76 -7.80
C THR A 53 22.53 9.25 -7.48
N GLY A 54 23.12 8.83 -6.35
CA GLY A 54 24.49 9.18 -5.98
C GLY A 54 25.56 8.50 -6.84
N GLN A 55 25.22 7.40 -7.51
CA GLN A 55 26.03 6.76 -8.54
C GLN A 55 25.98 7.51 -9.88
N VAL A 56 24.98 8.38 -10.06
CA VAL A 56 24.81 9.16 -11.27
C VAL A 56 25.53 10.50 -11.08
N GLN A 57 26.74 10.59 -11.64
CA GLN A 57 27.49 11.84 -11.74
C GLN A 57 26.72 12.85 -12.61
N TYR A 58 25.75 13.57 -12.04
CA TYR A 58 25.11 14.69 -12.71
C TYR A 58 25.50 16.02 -12.08
N PHE A 59 26.36 16.71 -12.85
CA PHE A 59 26.65 18.14 -12.92
C PHE A 59 27.39 18.79 -11.74
N ASP A 60 28.62 19.24 -12.03
CA ASP A 60 29.45 20.21 -11.27
C ASP A 60 28.64 21.44 -10.78
N LEU A 61 27.52 21.73 -11.45
CA LEU A 61 26.59 22.80 -11.12
C LEU A 61 25.84 22.55 -9.80
N TRP A 62 25.53 21.30 -9.46
CA TRP A 62 24.86 20.96 -8.19
C TRP A 62 25.80 21.11 -7.00
N GLU A 63 27.04 20.64 -7.15
CA GLU A 63 28.09 20.82 -6.14
C GLU A 63 28.42 22.31 -5.94
N PHE A 64 28.53 23.06 -7.03
CA PHE A 64 28.71 24.51 -7.01
C PHE A 64 27.57 25.24 -6.28
N LEU A 65 26.31 24.93 -6.59
CA LEU A 65 25.14 25.56 -5.94
C LEU A 65 25.00 25.17 -4.47
N SER A 66 25.39 23.95 -4.10
CA SER A 66 25.34 23.46 -2.72
C SER A 66 26.38 24.12 -1.80
N ASN A 67 27.49 24.62 -2.36
CA ASN A 67 28.55 25.31 -1.62
C ASN A 67 28.24 26.79 -1.31
N ILE A 68 27.13 27.34 -1.82
CA ILE A 68 26.69 28.70 -1.49
C ILE A 68 25.97 28.67 -0.14
N TRP A 69 26.51 29.36 0.87
CA TRP A 69 26.02 29.31 2.27
C TRP A 69 24.51 29.50 2.46
N VAL A 70 23.88 30.40 1.70
CA VAL A 70 22.44 30.71 1.82
C VAL A 70 21.57 29.78 0.98
N ILE A 71 22.08 29.36 -0.18
CA ILE A 71 21.33 28.66 -1.21
C ILE A 71 21.46 27.13 -1.05
N GLY A 72 22.58 26.66 -0.50
CA GLY A 72 22.88 25.26 -0.23
C GLY A 72 21.84 24.54 0.65
N PRO A 73 21.39 25.11 1.79
CA PRO A 73 20.34 24.50 2.60
C PRO A 73 19.00 24.35 1.87
N ILE A 74 18.67 25.30 0.99
CA ILE A 74 17.44 25.25 0.18
C ILE A 74 17.54 24.11 -0.83
N PHE A 75 18.67 23.99 -1.54
CA PHE A 75 18.88 22.89 -2.48
C PHE A 75 18.95 21.53 -1.79
N ALA A 76 19.57 21.44 -0.61
CA ALA A 76 19.57 20.23 0.20
C ALA A 76 18.13 19.83 0.59
N ALA A 77 17.30 20.78 1.00
CA ALA A 77 15.88 20.53 1.31
C ALA A 77 15.09 20.09 0.06
N ILE A 78 15.31 20.71 -1.10
CA ILE A 78 14.67 20.32 -2.36
C ILE A 78 15.07 18.90 -2.75
N SER A 79 16.37 18.57 -2.67
CA SER A 79 16.85 17.22 -2.95
C SER A 79 16.27 16.19 -1.97
N GLN A 80 16.22 16.52 -0.68
CA GLN A 80 15.60 15.68 0.33
C GLN A 80 14.13 15.38 0.00
N VAL A 81 13.34 16.41 -0.32
CA VAL A 81 11.92 16.27 -0.67
C VAL A 81 11.74 15.47 -1.96
N PHE A 82 12.60 15.70 -2.96
CA PHE A 82 12.59 14.96 -4.21
C PHE A 82 12.90 13.47 -3.98
N THR A 83 13.99 13.16 -3.28
CA THR A 83 14.38 11.78 -2.99
C THR A 83 13.33 11.06 -2.14
N PHE A 84 12.78 11.73 -1.12
CA PHE A 84 11.67 11.20 -0.34
C PHE A 84 10.43 10.96 -1.21
N GLY A 85 10.08 11.90 -2.09
CA GLY A 85 8.94 11.78 -3.00
C GLY A 85 9.07 10.61 -3.97
N VAL A 86 10.25 10.44 -4.60
CA VAL A 86 10.54 9.29 -5.46
C VAL A 86 10.51 7.99 -4.65
N GLY A 87 11.11 7.98 -3.46
CA GLY A 87 11.07 6.84 -2.54
C GLY A 87 9.63 6.46 -2.16
N ALA A 88 8.78 7.44 -1.89
CA ALA A 88 7.37 7.22 -1.58
C ALA A 88 6.57 6.63 -2.75
N VAL A 89 6.85 7.07 -3.98
CA VAL A 89 6.24 6.49 -5.19
C VAL A 89 6.68 5.03 -5.35
N LEU A 90 7.97 4.74 -5.19
CA LEU A 90 8.48 3.38 -5.27
C LEU A 90 7.87 2.48 -4.20
N TRP A 91 7.85 2.92 -2.94
CA TRP A 91 7.18 2.21 -1.86
C TRP A 91 5.71 1.95 -2.18
N ALA A 92 4.97 2.94 -2.68
CA ALA A 92 3.56 2.77 -3.05
C ALA A 92 3.37 1.71 -4.15
N CYS A 93 4.32 1.56 -5.08
CA CYS A 93 4.25 0.52 -6.11
C CYS A 93 4.30 -0.91 -5.53
N PHE A 94 4.92 -1.14 -4.38
CA PHE A 94 4.93 -2.43 -3.68
C PHE A 94 3.79 -2.55 -2.68
N GLN A 95 3.59 -1.50 -1.87
CA GLN A 95 2.59 -1.50 -0.81
C GLN A 95 1.15 -1.62 -1.34
N ILE A 96 0.82 -1.01 -2.49
CA ILE A 96 -0.54 -1.08 -3.06
C ILE A 96 -0.90 -2.53 -3.39
N PRO A 97 -0.12 -3.27 -4.20
CA PRO A 97 -0.32 -4.71 -4.43
C PRO A 97 -0.44 -5.57 -3.17
N GLU A 98 0.29 -5.24 -2.10
CA GLU A 98 0.26 -5.98 -0.83
C GLU A 98 -1.03 -5.76 -0.05
N VAL A 99 -1.45 -4.50 0.07
CA VAL A 99 -2.60 -4.08 0.87
C VAL A 99 -3.93 -4.32 0.15
N LEU A 100 -3.94 -4.23 -1.18
CA LEU A 100 -5.15 -4.32 -2.00
C LEU A 100 -5.98 -5.61 -1.74
N PRO A 101 -5.39 -6.82 -1.75
CA PRO A 101 -6.11 -8.03 -1.37
C PRO A 101 -6.68 -8.00 0.04
N LEU A 102 -5.97 -7.43 1.02
CA LEU A 102 -6.46 -7.34 2.40
C LEU A 102 -7.71 -6.46 2.50
N ILE A 103 -7.73 -5.33 1.80
CA ILE A 103 -8.90 -4.43 1.74
C ILE A 103 -10.06 -5.10 1.02
N LEU A 104 -9.80 -5.71 -0.15
CA LEU A 104 -10.82 -6.37 -0.97
C LEU A 104 -11.49 -7.55 -0.25
N LEU A 105 -10.68 -8.44 0.34
CA LEU A 105 -11.18 -9.60 1.09
C LEU A 105 -11.78 -9.19 2.45
N GLY A 106 -11.28 -8.10 3.03
CA GLY A 106 -11.79 -7.53 4.28
C GLY A 106 -13.22 -6.99 4.17
N HIS A 107 -13.64 -6.51 3.00
CA HIS A 107 -14.98 -5.95 2.77
C HIS A 107 -15.75 -6.72 1.69
N GLY A 108 -16.50 -7.75 2.09
CA GLY A 108 -17.31 -8.55 1.16
C GLY A 108 -18.34 -7.75 0.33
N LEU A 109 -18.84 -6.62 0.85
CA LEU A 109 -19.68 -5.69 0.08
C LEU A 109 -18.90 -4.93 -0.99
N PHE A 110 -17.66 -4.53 -0.68
CA PHE A 110 -16.77 -3.86 -1.63
C PHE A 110 -16.35 -4.84 -2.72
N LEU A 111 -16.01 -6.08 -2.37
CA LEU A 111 -15.73 -7.12 -3.35
C LEU A 111 -16.92 -7.37 -4.29
N LYS A 112 -18.14 -7.46 -3.75
CA LYS A 112 -19.36 -7.60 -4.56
C LYS A 112 -19.58 -6.40 -5.50
N ALA A 113 -19.43 -5.18 -5.00
CA ALA A 113 -19.55 -3.97 -5.81
C ALA A 113 -18.46 -3.91 -6.90
N PHE A 114 -17.23 -4.32 -6.57
CA PHE A 114 -16.12 -4.36 -7.51
C PHE A 114 -16.32 -5.41 -8.60
N ILE A 115 -16.79 -6.62 -8.25
CA ILE A 115 -17.16 -7.68 -9.22
C ILE A 115 -18.29 -7.18 -10.13
N GLN A 116 -19.36 -6.60 -9.57
CA GLN A 116 -20.46 -6.05 -10.36
C GLN A 116 -19.98 -4.96 -11.32
N GLN A 117 -19.05 -4.11 -10.87
CA GLN A 117 -18.47 -3.08 -11.71
C GLN A 117 -17.55 -3.68 -12.79
N ALA A 118 -16.73 -4.68 -12.45
CA ALA A 118 -15.86 -5.38 -13.40
C ALA A 118 -16.67 -6.13 -14.47
N ASP A 119 -17.77 -6.79 -14.09
CA ASP A 119 -18.69 -7.45 -15.01
C ASP A 119 -19.39 -6.44 -15.93
N SER A 120 -19.73 -5.26 -15.41
CA SER A 120 -20.27 -4.16 -16.22
C SER A 120 -19.22 -3.45 -17.10
N ALA A 121 -17.92 -3.71 -16.87
CA ALA A 121 -16.80 -3.02 -17.49
C ALA A 121 -16.33 -3.65 -18.81
N GLN A 122 -17.17 -4.42 -19.52
CA GLN A 122 -17.00 -4.69 -20.96
C GLN A 122 -17.19 -3.39 -21.78
N LYS A 123 -16.37 -2.39 -21.49
CA LYS A 123 -16.53 -1.00 -21.91
C LYS A 123 -16.10 -0.81 -23.35
N TYR A 124 -15.21 -1.68 -23.85
CA TYR A 124 -14.69 -1.62 -25.21
C TYR A 124 -15.26 -2.77 -26.05
N GLN A 125 -16.28 -2.48 -26.86
CA GLN A 125 -16.72 -3.42 -27.89
C GLN A 125 -15.63 -3.52 -28.97
N VAL A 126 -15.21 -4.76 -29.23
CA VAL A 126 -14.32 -5.11 -30.33
C VAL A 126 -15.16 -5.12 -31.60
N LYS A 127 -14.91 -4.20 -32.53
CA LYS A 127 -15.63 -4.13 -33.81
C LYS A 127 -14.83 -4.83 -34.90
N ASP A 128 -15.50 -5.41 -35.89
CA ASP A 128 -14.82 -6.12 -36.97
C ASP A 128 -13.97 -5.23 -37.87
N GLY A 129 -14.28 -3.92 -37.94
CA GLY A 129 -13.48 -2.91 -38.64
C GLY A 129 -12.31 -2.33 -37.84
N ASP A 130 -12.08 -2.74 -36.59
CA ASP A 130 -10.93 -2.25 -35.82
C ASP A 130 -9.61 -2.86 -36.34
N ASP A 131 -8.55 -2.05 -36.31
CA ASP A 131 -7.18 -2.53 -36.55
C ASP A 131 -6.80 -3.65 -35.58
N PHE A 132 -5.94 -4.56 -36.05
CA PHE A 132 -5.50 -5.72 -35.25
C PHE A 132 -4.92 -5.32 -33.89
N ALA A 133 -4.08 -4.29 -33.85
CA ALA A 133 -3.51 -3.75 -32.61
C ALA A 133 -4.59 -3.19 -31.67
N LEU A 134 -5.60 -2.51 -32.22
CA LEU A 134 -6.71 -1.95 -31.45
C LEU A 134 -7.61 -3.07 -30.89
N LYS A 135 -7.84 -4.15 -31.66
CA LYS A 135 -8.57 -5.34 -31.18
C LYS A 135 -7.87 -6.01 -30.00
N ILE A 136 -6.53 -6.16 -30.07
CA ILE A 136 -5.74 -6.71 -28.97
C ILE A 136 -5.82 -5.80 -27.74
N ALA A 137 -5.60 -4.49 -27.90
CA ALA A 137 -5.65 -3.54 -26.80
C ALA A 137 -7.01 -3.54 -26.09
N LYS A 138 -8.11 -3.56 -26.86
CA LYS A 138 -9.48 -3.65 -26.30
C LYS A 138 -9.72 -4.97 -25.57
N ARG A 139 -9.25 -6.10 -26.11
CA ARG A 139 -9.34 -7.41 -25.44
C ARG A 139 -8.53 -7.45 -24.15
N ALA A 140 -7.31 -6.92 -24.15
CA ALA A 140 -6.48 -6.82 -22.97
C ALA A 140 -7.13 -5.92 -21.91
N ALA A 141 -7.59 -4.73 -22.29
CA ALA A 141 -8.26 -3.80 -21.39
C ALA A 141 -9.50 -4.39 -20.71
N ASN A 142 -10.29 -5.18 -21.43
CA ASN A 142 -11.48 -5.85 -20.87
C ASN A 142 -11.13 -7.06 -19.98
N ARG A 143 -9.97 -7.70 -20.17
CA ARG A 143 -9.53 -8.87 -19.38
C ARG A 143 -8.77 -8.49 -18.11
N LEU A 144 -8.06 -7.36 -18.14
CA LEU A 144 -7.20 -6.89 -17.04
C LEU A 144 -7.90 -6.90 -15.67
N PRO A 145 -9.12 -6.36 -15.49
CA PRO A 145 -9.76 -6.35 -14.16
C PRO A 145 -10.02 -7.75 -13.60
N THR A 146 -10.47 -8.67 -14.45
CA THR A 146 -10.77 -10.05 -14.07
C THR A 146 -9.50 -10.85 -13.79
N GLU A 147 -8.47 -10.68 -14.62
CA GLU A 147 -7.18 -11.35 -14.43
C GLU A 147 -6.47 -10.87 -13.15
N VAL A 148 -6.46 -9.55 -12.90
CA VAL A 148 -5.91 -8.97 -11.66
C VAL A 148 -6.63 -9.52 -10.44
N LEU A 149 -7.96 -9.65 -10.49
CA LEU A 149 -8.73 -10.22 -9.37
C LEU A 149 -8.42 -11.71 -9.16
N SER A 150 -8.32 -12.49 -10.25
CA SER A 150 -8.03 -13.92 -10.19
C SER A 150 -6.62 -14.24 -9.67
N ASN A 151 -5.66 -13.37 -9.98
CA ASN A 151 -4.26 -13.52 -9.62
C ASN A 151 -3.84 -12.62 -8.45
N LEU A 152 -4.80 -12.02 -7.74
CA LEU A 152 -4.53 -11.00 -6.74
C LEU A 152 -3.59 -11.48 -5.62
N LEU A 153 -3.77 -12.72 -5.16
CA LEU A 153 -2.90 -13.35 -4.15
C LEU A 153 -1.50 -13.63 -4.69
N LEU A 154 -1.38 -13.98 -5.98
CA LEU A 154 -0.08 -14.21 -6.62
C LEU A 154 0.68 -12.88 -6.77
N ILE A 155 -0.01 -11.83 -7.18
CA ILE A 155 0.54 -10.46 -7.28
C ILE A 155 1.01 -9.99 -5.90
N MET A 156 0.22 -10.21 -4.85
CA MET A 156 0.59 -9.92 -3.46
C MET A 156 1.86 -10.66 -3.04
N ALA A 157 1.92 -11.98 -3.27
CA ALA A 157 3.09 -12.78 -2.92
C ALA A 157 4.35 -12.34 -3.68
N PHE A 158 4.20 -11.95 -4.95
CA PHE A 158 5.30 -11.43 -5.75
C PHE A 158 5.78 -10.06 -5.26
N ALA A 159 4.86 -9.15 -4.92
CA ALA A 159 5.19 -7.86 -4.34
C ALA A 159 5.98 -8.03 -3.03
N TYR A 160 5.52 -8.89 -2.12
CA TYR A 160 6.23 -9.21 -0.87
C TYR A 160 7.63 -9.74 -1.10
N LEU A 161 7.80 -10.64 -2.08
CA LEU A 161 9.10 -11.21 -2.38
C LEU A 161 10.07 -10.16 -2.90
N LEU A 162 9.59 -9.26 -3.76
CA LEU A 162 10.41 -8.16 -4.27
C LEU A 162 10.71 -7.11 -3.18
N ASP A 163 9.72 -6.74 -2.36
CA ASP A 163 9.93 -5.79 -1.27
C ASP A 163 10.92 -6.35 -0.25
N LEU A 164 10.77 -7.61 0.16
CA LEU A 164 11.73 -8.29 1.04
C LEU A 164 13.14 -8.27 0.44
N PHE A 165 13.28 -8.54 -0.85
CA PHE A 165 14.57 -8.51 -1.53
C PHE A 165 15.19 -7.10 -1.49
N LEU A 166 14.40 -6.06 -1.78
CA LEU A 166 14.85 -4.66 -1.71
C LEU A 166 15.23 -4.25 -0.29
N CYS A 167 14.39 -4.56 0.69
CA CYS A 167 14.67 -4.31 2.10
C CYS A 167 15.96 -5.01 2.55
N CYS A 168 16.20 -6.25 2.12
CA CYS A 168 17.43 -6.98 2.42
C CYS A 168 18.67 -6.46 1.68
N ILE A 169 18.53 -5.76 0.56
CA ILE A 169 19.68 -5.05 -0.05
C ILE A 169 20.10 -3.86 0.81
N ILE A 170 19.12 -3.11 1.33
CA ILE A 170 19.37 -1.90 2.12
C ILE A 170 19.77 -2.22 3.56
N ASN A 171 19.13 -3.22 4.17
CA ASN A 171 19.44 -3.72 5.51
C ASN A 171 19.76 -5.24 5.40
N PRO A 172 21.02 -5.60 5.12
CA PRO A 172 21.43 -6.99 4.95
C PRO A 172 21.13 -7.84 6.20
N PRO A 173 20.53 -9.03 6.04
CA PRO A 173 20.21 -9.91 7.18
C PRO A 173 21.44 -10.66 7.73
N VAL A 174 22.62 -10.50 7.11
CA VAL A 174 23.88 -11.14 7.49
C VAL A 174 24.92 -10.07 7.79
N LEU A 175 25.58 -10.19 8.94
CA LEU A 175 26.65 -9.28 9.37
C LEU A 175 27.80 -9.29 8.37
N ASN A 176 28.11 -8.11 7.81
CA ASN A 176 29.13 -7.90 6.77
C ASN A 176 28.94 -8.79 5.52
N GLY A 177 27.71 -9.23 5.25
CA GLY A 177 27.39 -10.10 4.12
C GLY A 177 26.34 -9.49 3.19
N THR A 178 25.97 -10.26 2.18
CA THR A 178 24.90 -9.97 1.24
C THR A 178 23.68 -10.84 1.51
N ILE A 179 22.56 -10.55 0.86
CA ILE A 179 21.37 -11.40 0.91
C ILE A 179 21.64 -12.84 0.45
N PHE A 180 22.59 -13.05 -0.48
CA PHE A 180 22.93 -14.39 -0.98
C PHE A 180 23.67 -15.23 0.06
N ASP A 181 24.37 -14.58 0.99
CA ASP A 181 25.06 -15.27 2.08
C ASP A 181 24.08 -15.82 3.12
N LEU A 182 22.84 -15.31 3.17
CA LEU A 182 21.80 -15.77 4.09
C LEU A 182 21.53 -17.27 3.95
N VAL A 183 21.43 -17.76 2.71
CA VAL A 183 21.17 -19.18 2.43
C VAL A 183 22.31 -20.04 2.97
N THR A 184 23.54 -19.62 2.75
CA THR A 184 24.74 -20.32 3.23
C THR A 184 24.83 -20.30 4.75
N VAL A 185 24.55 -19.16 5.39
CA VAL A 185 24.58 -19.02 6.86
C VAL A 185 23.53 -19.90 7.51
N ILE A 186 22.31 -19.97 6.95
CA ILE A 186 21.25 -20.86 7.42
C ILE A 186 21.64 -22.32 7.22
N ALA A 187 22.12 -22.69 6.03
CA ALA A 187 22.51 -24.06 5.70
C ALA A 187 23.66 -24.59 6.56
N THR A 188 24.61 -23.72 6.91
CA THR A 188 25.77 -24.05 7.76
C THR A 188 25.51 -23.88 9.26
N GLY A 189 24.31 -23.43 9.66
CA GLY A 189 23.92 -23.24 11.06
C GLY A 189 24.69 -22.12 11.79
N GLN A 190 25.27 -21.17 11.06
CA GLN A 190 26.09 -20.09 11.62
C GLN A 190 25.23 -18.91 12.12
N TYR A 191 24.27 -19.15 13.01
CA TYR A 191 23.30 -18.13 13.46
C TYR A 191 23.92 -16.90 14.13
N SER A 192 25.17 -16.98 14.61
CA SER A 192 25.91 -15.82 15.15
C SER A 192 26.28 -14.77 14.10
N ARG A 193 26.19 -15.12 12.80
CA ARG A 193 26.43 -14.19 11.69
C ARG A 193 25.16 -13.49 11.22
N LEU A 194 23.99 -13.86 11.76
CA LEU A 194 22.73 -13.21 11.45
C LEU A 194 22.63 -11.88 12.20
N ASP A 195 22.26 -10.84 11.47
CA ASP A 195 21.89 -9.56 12.06
C ASP A 195 20.40 -9.60 12.42
N TRP A 196 20.12 -10.00 13.66
CA TRP A 196 18.75 -10.11 14.16
C TRP A 196 18.02 -8.77 14.20
N ASP A 197 18.76 -7.65 14.36
CA ASP A 197 18.18 -6.32 14.36
C ASP A 197 17.73 -5.93 12.95
N ALA A 198 18.56 -6.19 11.93
CA ALA A 198 18.20 -5.97 10.53
C ALA A 198 17.04 -6.87 10.09
N ILE A 199 17.04 -8.15 10.49
CA ILE A 199 15.95 -9.10 10.20
C ILE A 199 14.65 -8.61 10.85
N GLY A 200 14.68 -8.25 12.13
CA GLY A 200 13.52 -7.75 12.86
C GLY A 200 12.98 -6.46 12.25
N LEU A 201 13.86 -5.54 11.87
CA LEU A 201 13.50 -4.29 11.20
C LEU A 201 12.83 -4.54 9.84
N ASN A 202 13.40 -5.44 9.02
CA ASN A 202 12.82 -5.79 7.72
C ASN A 202 11.43 -6.42 7.87
N LEU A 203 11.23 -7.29 8.88
CA LEU A 203 9.91 -7.86 9.17
C LEU A 203 8.90 -6.79 9.63
N ILE A 204 9.33 -5.85 10.48
CA ILE A 204 8.47 -4.75 10.91
C ILE A 204 8.08 -3.89 9.70
N ILE A 205 9.04 -3.53 8.85
CA ILE A 205 8.76 -2.72 7.65
C ILE A 205 7.77 -3.46 6.75
N LEU A 206 7.97 -4.76 6.50
CA LEU A 206 7.10 -5.53 5.61
C LEU A 206 5.67 -5.74 6.11
N PHE A 207 5.41 -5.71 7.41
CA PHE A 207 4.09 -6.09 7.96
C PHE A 207 3.40 -5.03 8.81
N ALA A 208 4.08 -3.93 9.15
CA ALA A 208 3.52 -2.91 10.04
C ALA A 208 2.26 -2.25 9.45
N VAL A 209 2.31 -1.88 8.17
CA VAL A 209 1.22 -1.17 7.49
C VAL A 209 -0.02 -2.07 7.39
N GLU A 210 0.15 -3.33 7.03
CA GLU A 210 -0.93 -4.32 6.91
C GLU A 210 -1.55 -4.63 8.26
N THR A 211 -0.73 -4.79 9.29
CA THR A 211 -1.21 -5.04 10.65
C THR A 211 -2.08 -3.87 11.13
N ILE A 212 -1.66 -2.63 10.86
CA ILE A 212 -2.43 -1.43 11.21
C ILE A 212 -3.72 -1.35 10.39
N ILE A 213 -3.68 -1.61 9.07
CA ILE A 213 -4.85 -1.59 8.20
C ILE A 213 -5.88 -2.66 8.62
N LEU A 214 -5.43 -3.87 8.94
CA LEU A 214 -6.28 -4.92 9.50
C LEU A 214 -6.92 -4.47 10.82
N GLY A 215 -6.16 -3.80 11.68
CA GLY A 215 -6.66 -3.15 12.88
C GLY A 215 -7.75 -2.12 12.60
N ILE A 216 -7.55 -1.23 11.61
CA ILE A 216 -8.53 -0.22 11.21
C ILE A 216 -9.82 -0.89 10.72
N ILE A 217 -9.71 -1.90 9.85
CA ILE A 217 -10.86 -2.65 9.33
C ILE A 217 -11.60 -3.35 10.47
N PHE A 218 -10.88 -3.99 11.39
CA PHE A 218 -11.46 -4.68 12.54
C PHE A 218 -12.22 -3.72 13.47
N VAL A 219 -11.59 -2.62 13.88
CA VAL A 219 -12.20 -1.60 14.73
C VAL A 219 -13.40 -0.95 14.03
N GLY A 220 -13.30 -0.69 12.72
CA GLY A 220 -14.40 -0.17 11.92
C GLY A 220 -15.62 -1.11 11.89
N LYS A 221 -15.39 -2.41 11.72
CA LYS A 221 -16.45 -3.44 11.80
C LYS A 221 -17.07 -3.50 13.20
N LEU A 222 -16.24 -3.47 14.25
CA LEU A 222 -16.71 -3.48 15.63
C LEU A 222 -17.58 -2.27 15.95
N MET A 223 -17.17 -1.08 15.51
CA MET A 223 -17.97 0.14 15.63
C MET A 223 -19.31 0.03 14.89
N TYR A 224 -19.31 -0.55 13.69
CA TYR A 224 -20.55 -0.78 12.92
C TYR A 224 -21.50 -1.72 13.68
N PHE A 225 -21.01 -2.86 14.19
CA PHE A 225 -21.84 -3.81 14.94
C PHE A 225 -22.39 -3.22 16.23
N MET A 226 -21.59 -2.47 16.99
CA MET A 226 -22.08 -1.83 18.22
C MET A 226 -23.20 -0.81 17.94
N ARG A 227 -23.09 -0.04 16.85
CA ARG A 227 -24.16 0.88 16.44
C ARG A 227 -25.43 0.15 16.02
N GLN A 228 -25.30 -1.05 15.46
CA GLN A 228 -26.44 -1.87 15.08
C GLN A 228 -27.12 -2.51 16.29
N SER A 229 -26.35 -3.00 17.27
CA SER A 229 -26.90 -3.59 18.51
C SER A 229 -27.58 -2.60 19.45
N SER A 230 -27.28 -1.31 19.31
CA SER A 230 -27.88 -0.23 20.10
C SER A 230 -29.15 0.36 19.49
N ASN A 231 -29.62 -0.15 18.35
CA ASN A 231 -30.91 0.21 17.73
C ASN A 231 -31.92 -0.92 17.87
#